data_AF-A0A920KDR1-F1
#
_entry.id   AF-A0A920KDR1-F1
#
_cell.length_a   1.000
_cell.length_b   1.000
_cell.length_c   1.000
_cell.angle_alpha   90.00
_cell.angle_beta   90.00
_cell.angle_gamma   90.00
#
_symmetry.space_group_name_H-M   'P 1'
#
loop_
_entity.id
_entity.type
_entity.pdbx_description
1 polymer ?
#
loop_
_entity_poly.entity_id
_entity_poly.type
_entity_poly.pdbx_seq_one_letter_code
_entity_poly.pdbx_strand_id
1 'polypeptide(L)' 'MKVVFLYQIEVESAGGSDGNQLQKSSFPFDWCFVGAPEDHVHSPDEKVHKKDVEAMVALYTYLMKHL' A
#
# COMPACT_ATOMS: atom_id res chain seq x y z
N MET A 1 -9.59 -0.43 22.29
CA MET A 1 -8.80 -1.59 21.81
C MET A 1 -7.82 -1.07 20.77
N LYS A 2 -6.52 -1.37 20.88
CA LYS A 2 -5.54 -0.98 19.85
C LYS A 2 -5.75 -1.89 18.64
N VAL A 3 -6.16 -1.34 17.51
CA VAL A 3 -6.21 -2.08 16.24
C VAL A 3 -4.77 -2.29 15.77
N VAL A 4 -4.40 -3.52 15.44
CA VAL A 4 -3.08 -3.88 14.94
C VAL A 4 -3.25 -4.54 13.58
N PHE A 5 -2.65 -3.95 12.55
CA PHE A 5 -2.56 -4.53 11.22
C PHE A 5 -1.18 -5.17 11.06
N LEU A 6 -1.16 -6.39 10.52
CA LEU A 6 0.10 -6.99 10.05
C LEU A 6 0.54 -6.25 8.79
N TYR A 7 1.82 -5.95 8.69
CA TYR A 7 2.39 -5.27 7.54
C TYR A 7 3.77 -5.83 7.21
N GLN A 8 4.18 -5.58 5.98
CA GLN A 8 5.54 -5.84 5.48
C GLN A 8 6.14 -4.50 5.06
N ILE A 9 7.46 -4.41 5.02
CA ILE A 9 8.15 -3.23 4.49
C ILE A 9 8.57 -3.57 3.06
N GLU A 10 8.04 -2.82 2.10
CA GLU A 10 8.53 -2.88 0.73
C GLU A 10 9.95 -2.30 0.70
N VAL A 11 10.88 -3.06 0.12
CA VAL A 11 12.24 -2.60 -0.15
C VAL A 11 12.34 -2.35 -1.66
N GLU A 12 12.04 -1.12 -2.06
CA GLU A 12 12.13 -0.72 -3.46
C GLU A 12 13.59 -0.78 -3.96
N SER A 13 13.77 -1.24 -5.19
CA SER A 13 15.04 -1.09 -5.94
C SER A 13 14.87 0.03 -6.97
N ALA A 14 14.96 -0.25 -8.26
CA ALA A 14 14.72 0.73 -9.33
C ALA A 14 13.23 0.89 -9.71
N GLY A 15 12.30 0.69 -8.76
CA GLY A 15 10.86 0.78 -8.98
C GLY A 15 10.38 2.22 -9.18
N GLY A 16 9.41 2.42 -10.08
CA GLY A 16 8.85 3.74 -10.40
C GLY A 16 7.44 3.92 -9.84
N SER A 17 7.24 3.76 -8.53
CA SER A 17 5.93 3.92 -7.90
C SER A 17 5.45 5.38 -7.95
N ASP A 18 4.13 5.60 -7.95
CA ASP A 18 3.54 6.94 -7.78
C ASP A 18 3.97 7.57 -6.44
N GLY A 19 4.28 6.74 -5.44
CA GLY A 19 4.85 7.16 -4.17
C GLY A 19 6.16 7.95 -4.32
N ASN A 20 7.02 7.59 -5.28
CA ASN A 20 8.26 8.30 -5.54
C ASN A 20 8.02 9.77 -5.97
N GLN A 21 6.96 10.03 -6.73
CA GLN A 21 6.60 11.40 -7.12
C GLN A 21 6.07 12.18 -5.92
N LEU A 22 5.23 11.57 -5.09
CA LEU A 22 4.73 12.18 -3.85
C LEU A 22 5.89 12.49 -2.89
N GLN A 23 6.85 11.58 -2.75
CA GLN A 23 8.02 11.76 -1.91
C GLN A 23 8.92 12.93 -2.35
N LYS A 24 9.02 13.15 -3.67
CA LYS A 24 9.84 14.22 -4.26
C LYS A 24 9.08 15.53 -4.43
N SER A 25 7.82 15.59 -4.03
CA SER A 25 6.98 16.77 -4.13
C SER A 25 7.56 17.93 -3.31
N SER A 26 7.40 19.16 -3.81
CA SER A 26 7.75 20.38 -3.08
C SER A 26 6.69 20.78 -2.04
N PHE A 27 5.54 20.11 -2.01
CA PHE A 27 4.48 20.39 -1.06
C PHE A 27 4.66 19.57 0.22
N PRO A 28 4.49 20.18 1.42
CA PRO A 28 4.53 19.44 2.67
C PRO A 28 3.18 18.77 2.92
N PHE A 29 3.17 17.44 3.03
CA PHE A 29 2.01 16.66 3.46
C PHE A 29 2.48 15.33 4.05
N ASP A 30 1.73 14.83 5.03
CA ASP A 30 1.93 13.48 5.56
C ASP A 30 1.36 12.47 4.57
N TRP A 31 2.14 11.45 4.22
CA TRP A 31 1.71 10.41 3.31
C TRP A 31 2.36 9.08 3.65
N CYS A 32 1.71 8.01 3.20
CA CYS A 32 2.18 6.64 3.35
C CYS A 32 1.78 5.86 2.09
N PHE A 33 2.73 5.15 1.50
CA PHE A 33 2.47 4.23 0.40
C PHE A 33 2.19 2.84 0.96
N VAL A 34 1.03 2.27 0.62
CA VAL A 34 0.63 0.92 1.04
C VAL A 34 -0.06 0.19 -0.10
N GLY A 35 0.21 -1.10 -0.21
CA GLY A 35 -0.34 -1.97 -1.24
C GLY A 35 -0.30 -3.43 -0.79
N ALA A 36 -1.10 -4.29 -1.44
CA ALA A 36 -0.93 -5.72 -1.30
C ALA A 36 0.28 -6.16 -2.15
N PRO A 37 1.07 -7.15 -1.70
CA PRO A 37 2.11 -7.74 -2.54
C PRO A 37 1.48 -8.51 -3.69
N GLU A 38 1.99 -8.26 -4.90
CA GLU A 38 1.44 -8.80 -6.15
C GLU A 38 2.56 -9.42 -7.01
N ASP A 39 2.20 -10.48 -7.75
CA ASP A 39 3.03 -11.11 -8.78
C ASP A 39 2.46 -10.78 -10.17
N HIS A 40 3.35 -10.68 -11.17
CA HIS A 40 3.03 -10.39 -12.57
C HIS A 40 2.27 -9.06 -12.79
N VAL A 41 2.59 -8.03 -12.00
CA VAL A 41 2.06 -6.67 -12.15
C VAL A 41 2.25 -6.18 -13.59
N HIS A 42 1.23 -5.54 -14.16
CA HIS A 42 1.12 -5.12 -15.56
C HIS A 42 0.98 -6.27 -16.58
N SER A 43 0.35 -7.37 -16.19
CA SER A 43 0.00 -8.48 -17.09
C SER A 43 -1.49 -8.85 -17.00
N PRO A 44 -2.05 -9.57 -17.99
CA PRO A 44 -3.42 -10.08 -17.91
C PRO A 44 -3.64 -11.10 -16.78
N ASP A 45 -2.56 -11.70 -16.26
CA ASP A 45 -2.57 -12.80 -15.28
C ASP A 45 -1.90 -12.37 -13.96
N GLU A 46 -2.19 -11.13 -13.53
CA GLU A 46 -1.83 -10.63 -12.21
C GLU A 46 -2.30 -11.56 -11.09
N LYS A 47 -1.50 -11.64 -10.03
CA LYS A 47 -1.75 -12.57 -8.93
C LYS A 47 -1.53 -11.90 -7.59
N VAL A 48 -2.50 -12.05 -6.71
CA VAL A 48 -2.49 -11.53 -5.34
C VAL A 48 -2.97 -12.60 -4.36
N HIS A 49 -2.48 -12.56 -3.13
CA HIS A 49 -2.98 -13.45 -2.08
C HIS A 49 -4.24 -12.88 -1.42
N LYS A 50 -5.32 -13.68 -1.35
CA LYS A 50 -6.65 -13.21 -0.91
C LYS A 50 -6.67 -12.56 0.47
N LYS A 51 -5.85 -13.06 1.42
CA LYS A 51 -5.79 -12.48 2.77
C LYS A 51 -5.19 -11.08 2.79
N ASP A 52 -4.32 -10.74 1.84
CA ASP A 52 -3.73 -9.40 1.76
C ASP A 52 -4.76 -8.40 1.23
N VAL A 53 -5.64 -8.83 0.31
CA VAL A 53 -6.81 -8.04 -0.11
C VAL A 53 -7.77 -7.79 1.06
N GLU A 54 -8.09 -8.83 1.83
CA GLU A 54 -8.94 -8.70 3.03
C GLU A 54 -8.33 -7.74 4.07
N ALA A 55 -7.03 -7.85 4.33
CA ALA A 55 -6.30 -6.96 5.23
C ALA A 55 -6.31 -5.50 4.73
N MET A 56 -6.11 -5.28 3.43
CA MET A 56 -6.17 -3.95 2.81
C MET A 56 -7.56 -3.31 2.93
N VAL A 57 -8.63 -4.07 2.68
CA VAL A 57 -10.01 -3.57 2.84
C VAL A 57 -10.28 -3.20 4.31
N ALA A 58 -9.82 -4.03 5.25
CA ALA A 58 -9.96 -3.73 6.68
C ALA A 58 -9.17 -2.48 7.09
N LEU A 59 -7.95 -2.31 6.59
CA LEU A 59 -7.12 -1.12 6.80
C LEU A 59 -7.84 0.12 6.26
N TYR A 60 -8.24 0.14 4.99
CA TYR A 60 -8.92 1.31 4.41
C TYR A 60 -10.23 1.64 5.11
N THR A 61 -11.02 0.63 5.49
CA THR A 61 -12.26 0.85 6.25
C THR A 61 -12.01 1.52 7.60
N TYR A 62 -10.91 1.15 8.26
CA TYR A 62 -10.49 1.80 9.50
C TYR A 62 -10.02 3.24 9.24
N LEU A 63 -9.12 3.43 8.26
CA LEU A 63 -8.54 4.73 7.92
C LEU A 63 -9.63 5.76 7.56
N MET A 64 -10.59 5.41 6.71
CA MET A 64 -11.69 6.31 6.29
C MET A 64 -12.60 6.79 7.45
N LYS A 65 -12.54 6.15 8.62
CA LYS A 65 -13.30 6.56 9.81
C LYS A 65 -12.48 7.34 10.82
N HIS A 66 -11.15 7.33 10.70
CA HIS A 66 -10.24 7.82 11.74
C HIS A 66 -9.13 8.75 11.22
N LEU A 67 -9.09 9.00 9.91
CA LEU A 67 -8.35 10.06 9.23
C LEU A 67 -9.35 11.04 8.62
#